data_AF-A0A1R2ASZ5-F1
#
_entry.id   AF-A0A1R2ASZ5-F1
#
_cell.length_a   1.000
_cell.length_b   1.000
_cell.length_c   1.000
_cell.angle_alpha   90.00
_cell.angle_beta   90.00
_cell.angle_gamma   90.00
#
_symmetry.space_group_name_H-M   'P 1'
#
loop_
_entity.id
_entity.type
_entity.pdbx_description
1 polymer ?
#
loop_
_entity_poly.entity_id
_entity_poly.type
_entity_poly.pdbx_seq_one_letter_code
_entity_poly.pdbx_strand_id
1 'polypeptide(L)'
;MRRCSVKNCEIEPKFECFCNNEFKILCENHNFRHISEVNTTHSNKYLNLEEQSKIQKKIIEILEEKLETVLHNKKIFFEVSSKFITDLVECINEKVRQLINSEKTLQRLITDVTYNIDEIRNSNLENALRMTHKSFKAECKNWDFINISMNTLDAKNIANEWIKIDDQIDIWFAKDTVKPFTSTLKQEEKKYNDSYSNNKQEKDTINKVYNRSSTIKTDPLLNNYNVLICKNKHELEWLVLAPYNNYANSDSIWITCKNCEAKFSTACWSCSICNYNVCEKCGINIGIPSPKLRCERSHELFWRPDANLYYELKNNINGFKCKSCCAIKHEAHWHCRECNFDICISCGKNQKQVPYIYNPRCLKNHQLIKNPTSASFFSVAISCAKCRNDISKCSYYACNTCLYFICNKCYDLMNFSAAGHPVLFCQSEHPSRWVQKSTFKCNYCLINFNQEHFSCSSCNYNICYECSNLLFNYVTKGCVIVHGQDDHRLEWSKNSLEKNNKKTITCSQCCKNYLGTGMFYCRICNFDICMLCAMNIDRNADIYQRRSLHDEQLFSIQSQLRSENPFWKT
;
A
#
# COMPACT_ATOMS: atom_id res chain seq x y z
N MET A 1 -47.03 12.66 -9.54
CA MET A 1 -48.35 13.21 -9.94
C MET A 1 -49.23 13.24 -8.71
N ARG A 2 -49.85 14.39 -8.41
CA ARG A 2 -50.85 14.47 -7.34
C ARG A 2 -52.07 13.66 -7.77
N ARG A 3 -52.59 12.83 -6.88
CA ARG A 3 -53.84 12.08 -7.11
C ARG A 3 -54.96 12.77 -6.36
N CYS A 4 -56.17 12.66 -6.89
CA CYS A 4 -57.35 13.07 -6.17
C CYS A 4 -57.42 12.32 -4.82
N SER A 5 -57.77 13.03 -3.74
CA SER A 5 -57.81 12.50 -2.37
C SER A 5 -58.85 11.39 -2.19
N VAL A 6 -59.79 11.24 -3.14
CA VAL A 6 -60.73 10.13 -3.17
C VAL A 6 -59.99 8.87 -3.63
N LYS A 7 -60.02 7.82 -2.78
CA LYS A 7 -59.39 6.53 -3.10
C LYS A 7 -59.85 6.02 -4.46
N ASN A 8 -58.92 5.50 -5.25
CA ASN A 8 -59.13 4.95 -6.60
C ASN A 8 -59.58 5.97 -7.67
N CYS A 9 -59.47 7.27 -7.42
CA CYS A 9 -59.68 8.28 -8.45
C CYS A 9 -58.37 8.53 -9.23
N GLU A 10 -58.38 8.20 -10.52
CA GLU A 10 -57.26 8.43 -11.44
C GLU A 10 -57.32 9.78 -12.17
N ILE A 11 -58.41 10.53 -11.99
CA ILE A 11 -58.62 11.82 -12.65
C ILE A 11 -57.71 12.87 -11.99
N GLU A 12 -57.06 13.67 -12.83
CA GLU A 12 -56.19 14.76 -12.40
C GLU A 12 -56.97 15.78 -11.55
N PRO A 13 -56.48 16.13 -10.36
CA PRO A 13 -57.16 17.07 -9.49
C PRO A 13 -57.04 18.51 -10.00
N LYS A 14 -58.14 19.27 -9.93
CA LYS A 14 -58.22 20.69 -10.35
C LYS A 14 -58.48 21.65 -9.19
N PHE A 15 -58.81 21.13 -8.01
CA PHE A 15 -59.25 21.92 -6.87
C PHE A 15 -58.52 21.51 -5.60
N GLU A 16 -58.31 22.48 -4.74
CA GLU A 16 -57.81 22.30 -3.38
C GLU A 16 -58.86 22.88 -2.43
N CYS A 17 -59.35 22.04 -1.53
CA CYS A 17 -60.35 22.42 -0.55
C CYS A 17 -59.81 22.21 0.87
N PHE A 18 -59.88 23.24 1.70
CA PHE A 18 -59.64 23.13 3.13
C PHE A 18 -61.00 23.14 3.86
N CYS A 19 -61.34 22.01 4.49
CA CYS A 19 -62.53 21.84 5.32
C CYS A 19 -62.22 20.86 6.46
N ASN A 20 -62.91 20.97 7.60
CA ASN A 20 -62.70 20.08 8.76
C ASN A 20 -61.24 19.95 9.22
N ASN A 21 -60.45 21.04 9.12
CA ASN A 21 -59.00 21.03 9.37
C ASN A 21 -58.18 20.06 8.51
N GLU A 22 -58.71 19.61 7.36
CA GLU A 22 -58.01 18.75 6.41
C GLU A 22 -57.87 19.43 5.05
N PHE A 23 -56.71 19.24 4.42
CA PHE A 23 -56.47 19.60 3.02
C PHE A 23 -56.87 18.45 2.10
N LYS A 24 -57.79 18.71 1.17
CA LYS A 24 -58.24 17.74 0.16
C LYS A 24 -57.96 18.27 -1.24
N ILE A 25 -57.38 17.42 -2.08
CA ILE A 25 -57.05 17.74 -3.47
C ILE A 25 -58.02 16.95 -4.35
N LEU A 26 -58.90 17.62 -5.09
CA LEU A 26 -60.07 17.00 -5.72
C LEU A 26 -60.10 17.24 -7.23
N CYS A 27 -60.54 16.24 -7.99
CA CYS A 27 -60.95 16.45 -9.38
C CYS A 27 -62.29 17.17 -9.43
N GLU A 28 -62.66 17.71 -10.58
CA GLU A 28 -63.87 18.52 -10.76
C GLU A 28 -65.15 17.81 -10.28
N ASN A 29 -65.32 16.53 -10.67
CA ASN A 29 -66.46 15.72 -10.25
C ASN A 29 -66.51 15.47 -8.73
N HIS A 30 -65.37 15.14 -8.12
CA HIS A 30 -65.31 14.89 -6.69
C HIS A 30 -65.39 16.17 -5.87
N ASN A 31 -64.93 17.30 -6.40
CA ASN A 31 -65.07 18.60 -5.77
C ASN A 31 -66.55 19.01 -5.70
N PHE A 32 -67.30 18.83 -6.79
CA PHE A 32 -68.73 19.12 -6.81
C PHE A 32 -69.48 18.29 -5.77
N ARG A 33 -69.23 16.97 -5.71
CA ARG A 33 -69.82 16.08 -4.69
C ARG A 33 -69.42 16.50 -3.27
N HIS A 34 -68.13 16.75 -3.07
CA HIS A 34 -67.60 17.12 -1.75
C HIS A 34 -68.23 18.40 -1.18
N ILE A 35 -68.43 19.43 -2.02
CA ILE A 35 -69.06 20.70 -1.59
C ILE A 35 -70.56 20.51 -1.33
N SER A 36 -71.21 19.54 -1.98
CA SER A 36 -72.63 19.24 -1.77
C SER A 36 -72.93 18.36 -0.56
N GLU A 37 -71.95 17.58 -0.09
CA GLU A 37 -72.14 16.53 0.93
C GLU A 37 -71.99 17.03 2.37
N VAL A 38 -71.42 18.22 2.61
CA VAL A 38 -70.99 18.62 3.95
C VAL A 38 -71.55 20.00 4.35
N ASN A 39 -72.21 20.08 5.51
CA ASN A 39 -72.65 21.33 6.15
C ASN A 39 -71.46 22.10 6.78
N THR A 40 -70.32 22.19 6.08
CA THR A 40 -69.11 22.86 6.56
C THR A 40 -68.72 23.97 5.61
N THR A 41 -68.06 25.01 6.11
CA THR A 41 -67.50 26.06 5.27
C THR A 41 -66.30 25.52 4.48
N HIS A 42 -66.44 25.46 3.16
CA HIS A 42 -65.38 25.05 2.25
C HIS A 42 -64.56 26.26 1.81
N SER A 43 -63.23 26.23 2.04
CA SER A 43 -62.31 27.14 1.35
C SER A 43 -61.81 26.43 0.09
N ASN A 44 -62.52 26.60 -1.01
CA ASN A 44 -62.21 25.93 -2.28
C ASN A 44 -61.44 26.87 -3.21
N LYS A 45 -60.25 26.43 -3.67
CA LYS A 45 -59.38 27.19 -4.56
C LYS A 45 -59.02 26.35 -5.78
N TYR A 46 -59.03 26.97 -6.96
CA TYR A 46 -58.57 26.32 -8.18
C TYR A 46 -57.06 26.06 -8.10
N LEU A 47 -56.64 24.83 -8.38
CA LEU A 47 -55.23 24.48 -8.50
C LEU A 47 -54.71 24.97 -9.85
N ASN A 48 -54.05 26.13 -9.85
CA ASN A 48 -53.27 26.56 -11.00
C ASN A 48 -51.99 25.73 -11.07
N LEU A 49 -52.10 24.50 -11.60
CA LEU A 49 -51.00 23.53 -11.68
C LEU A 49 -49.83 24.07 -12.51
N GLU A 50 -50.11 24.90 -13.52
CA GLU A 50 -49.08 25.53 -14.34
C GLU A 50 -48.25 26.54 -13.53
N GLU A 51 -48.91 27.39 -12.75
CA GLU A 51 -48.25 28.36 -11.87
C GLU A 51 -47.52 27.67 -10.72
N GLN A 52 -48.10 26.63 -10.10
CA GLN A 52 -47.41 25.84 -9.08
C GLN A 52 -46.17 25.12 -9.63
N SER A 53 -46.23 24.60 -10.87
CA SER A 53 -45.08 24.01 -11.55
C SER A 53 -43.97 25.04 -11.80
N LYS A 54 -44.33 26.26 -12.24
CA LYS A 54 -43.39 27.38 -12.39
C LYS A 54 -42.74 27.76 -11.07
N ILE A 55 -43.51 27.86 -9.99
CA ILE A 55 -43.00 28.16 -8.63
C ILE A 55 -42.09 27.03 -8.14
N GLN A 56 -42.50 25.77 -8.29
CA GLN A 56 -41.70 24.62 -7.89
C GLN A 56 -40.37 24.58 -8.63
N LYS A 57 -40.38 24.79 -9.96
CA LYS A 57 -39.16 24.88 -10.76
C LYS A 57 -38.26 25.99 -10.25
N LYS A 58 -38.82 27.17 -9.94
CA LYS A 58 -38.05 28.29 -9.42
C LYS A 58 -37.43 28.02 -8.05
N ILE A 59 -38.16 27.33 -7.17
CA ILE A 59 -37.65 26.90 -5.86
C ILE A 59 -36.50 25.91 -6.03
N ILE A 60 -36.64 24.93 -6.93
CA ILE A 60 -35.57 23.95 -7.22
C ILE A 60 -34.31 24.67 -7.73
N GLU A 61 -34.45 25.58 -8.70
CA GLU A 61 -33.33 26.39 -9.21
C GLU A 61 -32.60 27.15 -8.08
N ILE A 62 -33.34 27.78 -7.16
CA ILE A 62 -32.75 28.49 -6.01
C ILE A 62 -32.03 27.52 -5.07
N LEU A 63 -32.64 26.37 -4.78
CA LEU A 63 -32.03 25.36 -3.89
C LEU A 63 -30.76 24.76 -4.49
N GLU A 64 -30.74 24.51 -5.80
CA GLU A 64 -29.55 24.05 -6.53
C GLU A 64 -28.43 25.10 -6.49
N GLU A 65 -28.74 26.38 -6.71
CA GLU A 65 -27.77 27.49 -6.56
C GLU A 65 -27.16 27.54 -5.15
N LYS A 66 -27.99 27.38 -4.11
CA LYS A 66 -27.51 27.35 -2.72
C LYS A 66 -26.70 26.09 -2.42
N LEU A 67 -27.07 24.94 -2.97
CA LEU A 67 -26.31 23.71 -2.82
C LEU A 67 -24.92 23.85 -3.46
N GLU A 68 -24.82 24.39 -4.68
CA GLU A 68 -23.55 24.67 -5.34
C GLU A 68 -22.68 25.63 -4.52
N THR A 69 -23.27 26.67 -3.94
CA THR A 69 -22.57 27.59 -3.04
C THR A 69 -21.99 26.87 -1.82
N VAL A 70 -22.78 25.98 -1.18
CA VAL A 70 -22.32 25.18 -0.03
C VAL A 70 -21.20 24.21 -0.43
N LEU A 71 -21.32 23.54 -1.58
CA LEU A 71 -20.29 22.62 -2.08
C LEU A 71 -18.99 23.36 -2.42
N HIS A 72 -19.08 24.55 -3.01
CA HIS A 72 -17.94 25.41 -3.29
C HIS A 72 -17.25 25.85 -1.99
N ASN A 73 -18.00 26.35 -1.00
CA ASN A 73 -17.46 26.75 0.29
C ASN A 73 -16.82 25.57 1.04
N LYS A 74 -17.45 24.40 1.00
CA LYS A 74 -16.90 23.15 1.55
C LYS A 74 -15.54 22.83 0.91
N LYS A 75 -15.41 22.96 -0.41
CA LYS A 75 -14.14 22.75 -1.13
C LYS A 75 -13.07 23.74 -0.69
N ILE A 76 -13.38 25.04 -0.64
CA ILE A 76 -12.44 26.08 -0.18
C ILE A 76 -11.97 25.77 1.25
N PHE A 77 -12.90 25.44 2.15
CA PHE A 77 -12.57 25.09 3.53
C PHE A 77 -11.58 23.92 3.59
N PHE A 78 -11.84 22.83 2.87
CA PHE A 78 -10.92 21.70 2.82
C PHE A 78 -9.54 22.06 2.25
N GLU A 79 -9.48 22.89 1.21
CA GLU A 79 -8.21 23.34 0.61
C GLU A 79 -7.40 24.19 1.59
N VAL A 80 -8.04 25.15 2.26
CA VAL A 80 -7.41 26.02 3.26
C VAL A 80 -6.94 25.21 4.47
N SER A 81 -7.78 24.34 5.04
CA SER A 81 -7.41 23.48 6.16
C SER A 81 -6.28 22.51 5.80
N SER A 82 -6.31 21.92 4.60
CA SER A 82 -5.25 21.01 4.16
C SER A 82 -3.91 21.72 3.97
N LYS A 83 -3.92 22.96 3.43
CA LYS A 83 -2.73 23.78 3.32
C LYS A 83 -2.16 24.11 4.69
N PHE A 84 -3.01 24.58 5.61
CA PHE A 84 -2.63 24.89 6.98
C PHE A 84 -1.97 23.69 7.70
N ILE A 85 -2.58 22.50 7.62
CA ILE A 85 -2.01 21.28 8.21
C ILE A 85 -0.64 20.96 7.59
N THR A 86 -0.47 21.17 6.29
CA THR A 86 0.80 20.92 5.60
C THR A 86 1.89 21.86 6.07
N ASP A 87 1.61 23.16 6.11
CA ASP A 87 2.53 24.20 6.58
C ASP A 87 2.94 23.93 8.04
N LEU A 88 1.99 23.48 8.86
CA LEU A 88 2.25 23.11 10.24
C LEU A 88 3.18 21.90 10.36
N VAL A 89 2.90 20.83 9.63
CA VAL A 89 3.73 19.62 9.62
C VAL A 89 5.15 19.95 9.15
N GLU A 90 5.30 20.83 8.17
CA GLU A 90 6.61 21.29 7.71
C GLU A 90 7.38 22.05 8.80
N CYS A 91 6.72 22.99 9.49
CA CYS A 91 7.30 23.73 10.62
C CYS A 91 7.77 22.80 11.75
N ILE A 92 6.93 21.85 12.18
CA ILE A 92 7.29 20.87 13.21
C ILE A 92 8.49 20.04 12.77
N ASN A 93 8.49 19.53 11.54
CA ASN A 93 9.58 18.72 11.02
C ASN A 93 10.91 19.49 10.96
N GLU A 94 10.88 20.78 10.60
CA GLU A 94 12.07 21.62 10.62
C GLU A 94 12.63 21.78 12.04
N LYS A 95 11.78 22.00 13.04
CA LYS A 95 12.21 22.08 14.44
C LYS A 95 12.75 20.76 14.96
N VAL A 96 12.14 19.63 14.59
CA VAL A 96 12.66 18.29 14.93
C VAL A 96 14.05 18.06 14.29
N ARG A 97 14.27 18.48 13.03
CA ARG A 97 15.59 18.40 12.39
C ARG A 97 16.63 19.22 13.14
N GLN A 98 16.28 20.43 13.57
CA GLN A 98 17.18 21.29 14.37
C GLN A 98 17.57 20.59 15.68
N LEU A 99 16.61 19.98 16.38
CA LEU A 99 16.89 19.21 17.60
C LEU A 99 17.80 17.99 17.36
N ILE A 100 17.55 17.21 16.30
CA ILE A 100 18.39 16.05 15.94
C ILE A 100 19.83 16.49 15.61
N ASN A 101 20.00 17.63 14.95
CA ASN A 101 21.33 18.16 14.63
C ASN A 101 22.07 18.61 15.89
N SER A 102 21.38 19.28 16.83
CA SER A 102 21.94 19.63 18.14
C SER A 102 22.32 18.38 18.93
N GLU A 103 21.45 17.35 18.97
CA GLU A 103 21.74 16.06 19.61
C GLU A 103 23.01 15.42 19.06
N LYS A 104 23.14 15.32 17.73
CA LYS A 104 24.33 14.76 17.07
C LYS A 104 25.60 15.56 17.38
N THR A 105 25.48 16.89 17.46
CA THR A 105 26.61 17.77 17.80
C THR A 105 27.06 17.50 19.24
N LEU A 106 26.13 17.39 20.19
CA LEU A 106 26.44 17.02 21.57
C LEU A 106 27.04 15.62 21.68
N GLN A 107 26.49 14.63 20.98
CA GLN A 107 27.02 13.27 20.96
C GLN A 107 28.45 13.22 20.43
N ARG A 108 28.76 14.00 19.39
CA ARG A 108 30.13 14.15 18.88
C ARG A 108 31.04 14.77 19.93
N LEU A 109 30.64 15.89 20.55
CA LEU A 109 31.42 16.53 21.61
C LEU A 109 31.68 15.60 22.79
N ILE A 110 30.68 14.82 23.22
CA ILE A 110 30.83 13.80 24.26
C ILE A 110 31.86 12.74 23.83
N THR A 111 31.76 12.26 22.60
CA THR A 111 32.69 11.24 22.06
C THR A 111 34.12 11.78 22.02
N ASP A 112 34.30 13.01 21.54
CA ASP A 112 35.62 13.64 21.44
C ASP A 112 36.23 13.85 22.84
N VAL A 113 35.46 14.32 23.82
CA VAL A 113 35.89 14.44 25.23
C VAL A 113 36.23 13.09 25.86
N THR A 114 35.49 12.04 25.51
CA THR A 114 35.66 10.72 26.13
C THR A 114 36.86 9.97 25.57
N TYR A 115 37.11 10.06 24.25
CA TYR A 115 38.03 9.17 23.56
C TYR A 115 39.14 9.88 22.80
N ASN A 116 38.96 11.14 22.40
CA ASN A 116 39.89 11.86 21.52
C ASN A 116 40.34 13.19 22.17
N ILE A 117 40.64 13.16 23.47
CA ILE A 117 40.86 14.38 24.26
C ILE A 117 41.99 15.26 23.69
N ASP A 118 43.02 14.63 23.12
CA ASP A 118 44.18 15.30 22.51
C ASP A 118 43.89 15.93 21.14
N GLU A 119 42.76 15.57 20.51
CA GLU A 119 42.34 16.07 19.19
C GLU A 119 41.33 17.22 19.28
N ILE A 120 40.87 17.58 20.48
CA ILE A 120 39.90 18.65 20.70
C ILE A 120 40.56 20.01 20.45
N ARG A 121 40.39 20.54 19.24
CA ARG A 121 40.83 21.90 18.85
C ARG A 121 39.87 23.01 19.29
N ASN A 122 38.84 22.70 20.06
CA ASN A 122 37.88 23.70 20.54
C ASN A 122 38.48 24.42 21.75
N SER A 123 38.87 25.68 21.57
CA SER A 123 39.57 26.50 22.57
C SER A 123 38.88 26.53 23.93
N ASN A 124 37.54 26.46 23.98
CA ASN A 124 36.81 26.53 25.25
C ASN A 124 36.84 25.21 26.01
N LEU A 125 36.68 24.08 25.30
CA LEU A 125 36.79 22.75 25.88
C LEU A 125 38.24 22.44 26.28
N GLU A 126 39.20 22.79 25.44
CA GLU A 126 40.62 22.63 25.75
C GLU A 126 41.03 23.45 26.98
N ASN A 127 40.58 24.71 27.08
CA ASN A 127 40.83 25.55 28.25
C ASN A 127 40.15 24.98 29.51
N ALA A 128 38.92 24.48 29.40
CA ALA A 128 38.20 23.86 30.51
C ALA A 128 38.84 22.56 31.00
N LEU A 129 39.40 21.74 30.10
CA LEU A 129 40.12 20.52 30.47
C LEU A 129 41.42 20.82 31.23
N ARG A 130 41.99 22.02 31.06
CA ARG A 130 43.17 22.50 31.80
C ARG A 130 42.82 23.18 33.13
N MET A 131 41.54 23.41 33.42
CA MET A 131 41.09 24.06 34.65
C MET A 131 41.12 23.11 35.86
N THR A 132 41.33 23.67 37.06
CA THR A 132 41.03 22.94 38.29
C THR A 132 39.53 22.67 38.41
N HIS A 133 39.14 21.62 39.14
CA HIS A 133 37.73 21.28 39.36
C HIS A 133 36.91 22.46 39.94
N LYS A 134 37.52 23.29 40.81
CA LYS A 134 36.86 24.47 41.40
C LYS A 134 36.63 25.58 40.38
N SER A 135 37.61 25.86 39.52
CA SER A 135 37.48 26.85 38.45
C SER A 135 36.55 26.36 37.33
N PHE A 136 36.63 25.08 36.95
CA PHE A 136 35.71 24.47 35.99
C PHE A 136 34.25 24.55 36.45
N LYS A 137 33.98 24.24 37.73
CA LYS A 137 32.63 24.34 38.30
C LYS A 137 32.09 25.78 38.34
N ALA A 138 32.95 26.78 38.44
CA ALA A 138 32.56 28.20 38.33
C ALA A 138 32.33 28.59 36.87
N GLU A 139 33.20 28.13 35.97
CA GLU A 139 33.15 28.41 34.53
C GLU A 139 31.93 27.77 33.85
N CYS A 140 31.57 26.53 34.21
CA CYS A 140 30.35 25.87 33.70
C CYS A 140 29.06 26.64 34.01
N LYS A 141 29.05 27.50 35.03
CA LYS A 141 27.89 28.36 35.32
C LYS A 141 27.76 29.54 34.35
N ASN A 142 28.84 29.86 33.63
CA ASN A 142 28.91 30.92 32.62
C ASN A 142 28.79 30.38 31.19
N TRP A 143 28.76 29.05 30.99
CA TRP A 143 28.66 28.43 29.68
C TRP A 143 27.22 28.43 29.17
N ASP A 144 26.90 29.38 28.29
CA ASP A 144 25.61 29.45 27.58
C ASP A 144 25.32 28.17 26.75
N PHE A 145 26.37 27.43 26.37
CA PHE A 145 26.28 26.20 25.57
C PHE A 145 25.52 25.04 26.23
N ILE A 146 25.36 25.05 27.55
CA ILE A 146 24.64 23.99 28.30
C ILE A 146 23.27 24.47 28.77
N ASN A 147 22.87 25.71 28.47
CA ASN A 147 21.49 26.14 28.66
C ASN A 147 20.70 25.88 27.37
N ILE A 148 20.50 24.60 27.03
CA ILE A 148 19.47 24.18 26.07
C ILE A 148 18.13 24.35 26.77
N SER A 149 17.76 25.59 27.10
CA SER A 149 16.35 25.89 27.23
C SER A 149 15.81 25.72 25.82
N MET A 150 14.99 24.69 25.57
CA MET A 150 14.02 24.82 24.48
C MET A 150 13.36 26.16 24.75
N ASN A 151 13.65 27.16 23.92
CA ASN A 151 13.21 28.52 24.17
C ASN A 151 11.70 28.46 24.35
N THR A 152 11.24 28.44 25.60
CA THR A 152 9.83 28.24 25.93
C THR A 152 9.02 29.38 25.33
N LEU A 153 9.68 30.51 25.03
CA LEU A 153 9.12 31.61 24.27
C LEU A 153 8.79 31.23 22.83
N ASP A 154 9.61 30.45 22.11
CA ASP A 154 9.30 30.04 20.73
C ASP A 154 8.16 29.03 20.68
N ALA A 155 8.15 28.06 21.60
CA ALA A 155 7.02 27.13 21.74
C ALA A 155 5.74 27.85 22.18
N LYS A 156 5.85 28.83 23.07
CA LYS A 156 4.73 29.67 23.54
C LYS A 156 4.26 30.64 22.46
N ASN A 157 5.16 31.16 21.63
CA ASN A 157 4.82 32.00 20.47
C ASN A 157 4.08 31.18 19.42
N ILE A 158 4.54 29.95 19.14
CA ILE A 158 3.80 29.01 18.28
C ILE A 158 2.43 28.71 18.91
N ALA A 159 2.36 28.35 20.19
CA ALA A 159 1.07 28.10 20.86
C ALA A 159 0.14 29.33 20.84
N ASN A 160 0.68 30.56 20.95
CA ASN A 160 -0.09 31.79 20.87
C ASN A 160 -0.59 32.08 19.44
N GLU A 161 0.19 31.77 18.41
CA GLU A 161 -0.28 31.83 17.01
C GLU A 161 -1.41 30.81 16.77
N TRP A 162 -1.41 29.68 17.46
CA TRP A 162 -2.50 28.71 17.38
C TRP A 162 -3.77 29.20 18.07
N ILE A 163 -3.66 29.83 19.24
CA ILE A 163 -4.81 30.44 19.93
C ILE A 163 -5.48 31.49 19.03
N LYS A 164 -4.70 32.29 18.28
CA LYS A 164 -5.24 33.25 17.31
C LYS A 164 -6.00 32.61 16.13
N ILE A 165 -5.66 31.37 15.78
CA ILE A 165 -6.34 30.62 14.72
C ILE A 165 -7.63 30.00 15.25
N ASP A 166 -7.61 29.51 16.49
CA ASP A 166 -8.79 29.04 17.22
C ASP A 166 -9.83 30.17 17.34
N ASP A 167 -9.39 31.37 17.75
CA ASP A 167 -10.25 32.57 17.79
C ASP A 167 -10.85 32.93 16.41
N GLN A 168 -10.09 32.73 15.32
CA GLN A 168 -10.60 32.98 13.96
C GLN A 168 -11.61 31.92 13.51
N ILE A 169 -11.38 30.66 13.87
CA ILE A 169 -12.31 29.56 13.66
C ILE A 169 -13.61 29.87 14.40
N ASP A 170 -13.54 30.24 15.67
CA ASP A 170 -14.72 30.61 16.46
C ASP A 170 -15.45 31.83 15.89
N ILE A 171 -14.75 32.85 15.40
CA ILE A 171 -15.37 34.00 14.70
C ILE A 171 -16.08 33.56 13.41
N TRP A 172 -15.55 32.56 12.70
CA TRP A 172 -16.16 32.01 11.49
C TRP A 172 -17.40 31.16 11.78
N PHE A 173 -17.44 30.47 12.91
CA PHE A 173 -18.54 29.58 13.29
C PHE A 173 -19.59 30.24 14.21
N ALA A 174 -19.26 31.31 14.94
CA ALA A 174 -20.16 31.99 15.87
C ALA A 174 -21.06 33.06 15.21
N LYS A 175 -20.86 33.37 13.92
CA LYS A 175 -21.81 34.21 13.16
C LYS A 175 -22.73 33.29 12.37
N ASP A 176 -23.99 33.16 12.81
CA ASP A 176 -25.09 32.39 12.20
C ASP A 176 -25.46 32.76 10.74
N THR A 177 -24.61 33.54 10.07
CA THR A 177 -24.68 33.82 8.64
C THR A 177 -23.30 33.60 8.03
N VAL A 178 -23.12 32.47 7.35
CA VAL A 178 -22.00 32.25 6.43
C VAL A 178 -22.12 33.29 5.33
N LYS A 179 -21.43 34.42 5.48
CA LYS A 179 -21.33 35.40 4.39
C LYS A 179 -20.61 34.71 3.22
N PRO A 180 -21.12 34.80 1.98
CA PRO A 180 -20.40 34.32 0.81
C PRO A 180 -19.00 34.91 0.80
N PHE A 181 -18.00 34.11 0.42
CA PHE A 181 -16.65 34.61 0.18
C PHE A 181 -16.71 35.65 -0.95
N THR A 182 -16.78 36.94 -0.60
CA THR A 182 -16.55 38.01 -1.58
C THR A 182 -15.04 38.14 -1.72
N SER A 183 -14.47 37.48 -2.72
CA SER A 183 -13.06 37.63 -3.06
C SER A 183 -12.79 39.06 -3.54
N THR A 184 -12.39 39.95 -2.63
CA THR A 184 -11.69 41.19 -2.98
C THR A 184 -10.20 40.95 -3.26
N LEU A 185 -9.86 39.77 -3.78
CA LEU A 185 -8.59 39.52 -4.43
C LEU A 185 -8.82 39.71 -5.93
N LYS A 186 -8.45 40.89 -6.43
CA LYS A 186 -8.44 41.22 -7.86
C LYS A 186 -7.63 40.16 -8.60
N GLN A 187 -8.32 39.23 -9.26
CA GLN A 187 -7.77 38.44 -10.35
C GLN A 187 -8.50 38.84 -11.62
N GLU A 188 -7.71 39.27 -12.61
CA GLU A 188 -8.18 39.65 -13.93
C GLU A 188 -8.69 38.40 -14.67
N GLU A 189 -10.00 38.29 -14.84
CA GLU A 189 -10.62 37.27 -15.69
C GLU A 189 -10.50 37.67 -17.16
N LYS A 190 -9.68 36.94 -17.93
CA LYS A 190 -9.81 36.89 -19.39
C LYS A 190 -10.80 35.78 -19.77
N LYS A 191 -11.91 36.20 -20.40
CA LYS A 191 -12.94 35.32 -20.97
C LYS A 191 -12.34 34.35 -22.00
N TYR A 192 -12.58 33.06 -21.80
CA TYR A 192 -12.37 32.01 -22.78
C TYR A 192 -13.74 31.48 -23.23
N ASN A 193 -13.96 31.46 -24.55
CA ASN A 193 -15.11 30.82 -25.18
C ASN A 193 -14.72 29.37 -25.50
N ASP A 194 -15.40 28.40 -24.91
CA ASP A 194 -15.26 26.99 -25.26
C ASP A 194 -16.38 26.59 -26.24
N SER A 195 -15.99 26.32 -27.48
CA SER A 195 -16.78 25.53 -28.42
C SER A 195 -16.30 24.08 -28.37
N TYR A 196 -16.98 23.25 -27.58
CA TYR A 196 -16.81 21.80 -27.59
C TYR A 196 -17.63 21.17 -28.72
N SER A 197 -16.93 20.65 -29.73
CA SER A 197 -17.51 19.75 -30.73
C SER A 197 -17.57 18.32 -30.17
N ASN A 198 -18.76 17.73 -30.29
CA ASN A 198 -19.02 16.31 -30.09
C ASN A 198 -18.15 15.46 -31.01
N ASN A 199 -17.53 14.40 -30.48
CA ASN A 199 -17.30 13.20 -31.27
C ASN A 199 -17.43 11.94 -30.44
N LYS A 200 -18.36 11.10 -30.89
CA LYS A 200 -18.83 9.85 -30.28
C LYS A 200 -18.73 8.78 -31.36
N GLN A 201 -17.65 8.01 -31.36
CA GLN A 201 -17.38 6.75 -32.09
C GLN A 201 -15.90 6.45 -31.78
N GLU A 202 -15.48 5.30 -31.26
CA GLU A 202 -15.65 3.95 -31.78
C GLU A 202 -15.72 2.90 -30.67
N LYS A 203 -16.52 1.89 -30.95
CA LYS A 203 -16.70 0.64 -30.23
C LYS A 203 -16.20 -0.48 -31.14
N ASP A 204 -15.77 -1.57 -30.52
CA ASP A 204 -15.88 -2.93 -31.02
C ASP A 204 -15.03 -3.34 -32.23
N THR A 205 -13.79 -3.79 -31.99
CA THR A 205 -13.28 -5.01 -32.63
C THR A 205 -12.11 -5.58 -31.84
N ILE A 206 -12.28 -6.74 -31.19
CA ILE A 206 -11.30 -7.84 -30.99
C ILE A 206 -12.05 -8.89 -30.16
N ASN A 207 -12.71 -9.81 -30.85
CA ASN A 207 -13.10 -11.11 -30.33
C ASN A 207 -13.45 -12.00 -31.52
N LYS A 208 -12.48 -12.81 -31.95
CA LYS A 208 -12.69 -14.11 -32.60
C LYS A 208 -11.35 -14.81 -32.74
N VAL A 209 -11.40 -16.14 -32.62
CA VAL A 209 -10.33 -17.14 -32.79
C VAL A 209 -9.53 -17.46 -31.53
N TYR A 210 -10.05 -18.39 -30.71
CA TYR A 210 -9.47 -19.73 -30.48
C TYR A 210 -10.37 -20.51 -29.49
N ASN A 211 -11.31 -21.29 -30.02
CA ASN A 211 -12.04 -22.31 -29.26
C ASN A 211 -11.47 -23.69 -29.62
N ARG A 212 -10.63 -24.22 -28.74
CA ARG A 212 -10.41 -25.67 -28.55
C ARG A 212 -10.12 -25.89 -27.06
N SER A 213 -11.18 -25.77 -26.25
CA SER A 213 -11.16 -26.18 -24.85
C SER A 213 -11.63 -27.63 -24.77
N SER A 214 -10.75 -28.53 -24.33
CA SER A 214 -11.14 -29.82 -23.78
C SER A 214 -11.96 -29.56 -22.51
N THR A 215 -13.25 -29.83 -22.60
CA THR A 215 -14.17 -29.82 -21.46
C THR A 215 -13.79 -30.94 -20.49
N ILE A 216 -13.15 -30.59 -19.39
CA ILE A 216 -13.12 -31.43 -18.19
C ILE A 216 -14.57 -31.47 -17.69
N LYS A 217 -15.23 -32.62 -17.87
CA LYS A 217 -16.56 -32.88 -17.33
C LYS A 217 -16.48 -32.78 -15.80
N THR A 218 -17.10 -31.73 -15.24
CA THR A 218 -17.36 -31.63 -13.80
C THR A 218 -18.71 -32.27 -13.54
N ASP A 219 -18.73 -33.22 -12.61
CA ASP A 219 -19.88 -34.08 -12.31
C ASP A 219 -21.00 -33.26 -11.62
N PRO A 220 -22.27 -33.27 -12.07
CA PRO A 220 -23.30 -32.34 -11.60
C PRO A 220 -23.94 -32.68 -10.23
N LEU A 221 -23.41 -33.64 -9.46
CA LEU A 221 -24.10 -34.21 -8.29
C LEU A 221 -23.60 -33.77 -6.90
N LEU A 222 -22.67 -32.81 -6.79
CA LEU A 222 -22.32 -32.17 -5.50
C LEU A 222 -22.96 -30.79 -5.41
N ASN A 223 -24.17 -30.67 -4.83
CA ASN A 223 -24.81 -29.36 -4.62
C ASN A 223 -25.23 -29.07 -3.16
N ASN A 224 -24.68 -29.81 -2.21
CA ASN A 224 -24.63 -29.41 -0.79
C ASN A 224 -23.16 -29.29 -0.39
N TYR A 225 -22.49 -28.22 -0.84
CA TYR A 225 -21.15 -27.94 -0.35
C TYR A 225 -21.26 -27.53 1.12
N ASN A 226 -20.66 -28.33 2.00
CA ASN A 226 -20.39 -27.89 3.36
C ASN A 226 -19.59 -26.57 3.24
N VAL A 227 -20.14 -25.49 3.78
CA VAL A 227 -19.45 -24.21 3.88
C VAL A 227 -18.70 -24.19 5.21
N LEU A 228 -17.47 -23.69 5.21
CA LEU A 228 -16.75 -23.42 6.46
C LEU A 228 -17.32 -22.16 7.09
N ILE A 229 -17.72 -22.24 8.35
CA ILE A 229 -18.34 -21.13 9.06
C ILE A 229 -17.52 -20.78 10.30
N CYS A 230 -17.29 -19.48 10.54
CA CYS A 230 -16.58 -19.01 11.73
C CYS A 230 -17.50 -19.01 12.97
N LYS A 231 -16.95 -18.74 14.16
CA LYS A 231 -17.76 -18.66 15.40
C LYS A 231 -18.93 -17.67 15.34
N ASN A 232 -18.83 -16.65 14.48
CA ASN A 232 -19.85 -15.62 14.28
C ASN A 232 -20.76 -15.88 13.07
N LYS A 233 -20.82 -17.13 12.57
CA LYS A 233 -21.68 -17.53 11.45
C LYS A 233 -21.34 -16.92 10.08
N HIS A 234 -20.16 -16.33 9.90
CA HIS A 234 -19.68 -15.89 8.59
C HIS A 234 -19.03 -17.05 7.83
N GLU A 235 -19.25 -17.11 6.52
CA GLU A 235 -18.56 -18.01 5.61
C GLU A 235 -17.06 -17.68 5.54
N LEU A 236 -16.22 -18.71 5.53
CA LEU A 236 -14.78 -18.60 5.28
C LEU A 236 -14.51 -18.81 3.80
N GLU A 237 -13.64 -17.99 3.24
CA GLU A 237 -13.16 -18.13 1.88
C GLU A 237 -11.74 -18.68 1.88
N TRP A 238 -11.38 -19.45 0.85
CA TRP A 238 -9.99 -19.83 0.64
C TRP A 238 -9.19 -18.61 0.20
N LEU A 239 -8.35 -18.09 1.09
CA LEU A 239 -7.62 -16.87 0.86
C LEU A 239 -6.13 -17.17 0.63
N VAL A 240 -5.70 -17.03 -0.62
CA VAL A 240 -4.29 -17.15 -1.04
C VAL A 240 -3.41 -16.13 -0.33
N LEU A 241 -3.97 -14.94 -0.08
CA LEU A 241 -3.30 -13.81 0.55
C LEU A 241 -3.45 -13.80 2.08
N ALA A 242 -3.87 -14.92 2.70
CA ALA A 242 -4.02 -15.00 4.16
C ALA A 242 -2.77 -14.57 4.94
N PRO A 243 -1.53 -14.92 4.51
CA PRO A 243 -0.34 -14.43 5.20
C PRO A 243 -0.21 -12.90 5.21
N TYR A 244 -0.59 -12.22 4.13
CA TYR A 244 -0.55 -10.75 4.06
C TYR A 244 -1.60 -10.12 4.97
N ASN A 245 -2.82 -10.64 4.95
CA ASN A 245 -3.90 -10.13 5.79
C ASN A 245 -3.59 -10.36 7.27
N ASN A 246 -3.06 -11.53 7.62
CA ASN A 246 -2.63 -11.81 8.99
C ASN A 246 -1.50 -10.89 9.41
N TYR A 247 -0.52 -10.66 8.53
CA TYR A 247 0.59 -9.76 8.78
C TYR A 247 0.12 -8.32 9.02
N ALA A 248 -0.75 -7.78 8.17
CA ALA A 248 -1.32 -6.44 8.32
C ALA A 248 -2.10 -6.26 9.63
N ASN A 249 -2.71 -7.33 10.16
CA ASN A 249 -3.55 -7.27 11.36
C ASN A 249 -2.80 -7.59 12.67
N SER A 250 -1.73 -8.38 12.62
CA SER A 250 -1.09 -8.95 13.82
C SER A 250 0.42 -8.75 13.90
N ASP A 251 1.01 -8.10 12.90
CA ASP A 251 2.46 -7.95 12.73
C ASP A 251 3.23 -9.28 12.51
N SER A 252 2.53 -10.41 12.51
CA SER A 252 3.09 -11.75 12.43
C SER A 252 2.87 -12.38 11.06
N ILE A 253 3.91 -13.02 10.53
CA ILE A 253 3.79 -13.88 9.35
C ILE A 253 3.10 -15.21 9.66
N TRP A 254 3.09 -15.62 10.94
CA TRP A 254 2.52 -16.88 11.38
C TRP A 254 1.03 -16.74 11.67
N ILE A 255 0.22 -17.53 10.97
CA ILE A 255 -1.20 -17.73 11.18
C ILE A 255 -1.39 -18.88 12.16
N THR A 256 -2.31 -18.72 13.10
CA THR A 256 -2.70 -19.80 14.03
C THR A 256 -4.09 -20.32 13.63
N CYS A 257 -4.20 -21.62 13.38
CA CYS A 257 -5.49 -22.25 13.11
C CYS A 257 -6.40 -22.17 14.33
N LYS A 258 -7.62 -21.66 14.17
CA LYS A 258 -8.58 -21.57 15.27
C LYS A 258 -9.21 -22.90 15.68
N ASN A 259 -9.02 -23.96 14.90
CA ASN A 259 -9.57 -25.29 15.19
C ASN A 259 -8.54 -26.23 15.83
N CYS A 260 -7.30 -26.25 15.34
CA CYS A 260 -6.25 -27.15 15.84
C CYS A 260 -5.02 -26.46 16.42
N GLU A 261 -5.02 -25.12 16.49
CA GLU A 261 -3.93 -24.29 17.04
C GLU A 261 -2.58 -24.39 16.31
N ALA A 262 -2.51 -25.17 15.22
CA ALA A 262 -1.31 -25.28 14.40
C ALA A 262 -0.91 -23.91 13.83
N LYS A 263 0.40 -23.62 13.88
CA LYS A 263 1.01 -22.43 13.27
C LYS A 263 1.45 -22.74 11.84
N PHE A 264 1.12 -21.88 10.89
CA PHE A 264 1.49 -22.01 9.48
C PHE A 264 1.59 -20.62 8.84
N SER A 265 2.11 -20.52 7.62
CA SER A 265 2.35 -19.25 6.93
C SER A 265 1.99 -19.35 5.44
N THR A 266 0.90 -20.07 5.14
CA THR A 266 0.42 -20.36 3.79
C THR A 266 -1.05 -19.97 3.66
N ALA A 267 -1.59 -20.08 2.44
CA ALA A 267 -3.00 -19.87 2.17
C ALA A 267 -3.89 -20.75 3.06
N CYS A 268 -5.04 -20.22 3.49
CA CYS A 268 -5.96 -20.94 4.35
C CYS A 268 -7.41 -20.47 4.16
N TRP A 269 -8.33 -21.17 4.81
CA TRP A 269 -9.70 -20.70 4.95
C TRP A 269 -9.71 -19.52 5.93
N SER A 270 -10.22 -18.36 5.51
CA SER A 270 -10.17 -17.13 6.29
C SER A 270 -11.50 -16.40 6.24
N CYS A 271 -11.94 -15.92 7.40
CA CYS A 271 -13.03 -14.96 7.49
C CYS A 271 -12.42 -13.55 7.59
N SER A 272 -12.60 -12.74 6.55
CA SER A 272 -12.09 -11.36 6.47
C SER A 272 -12.66 -10.44 7.55
N ILE A 273 -13.90 -10.71 8.02
CA ILE A 273 -14.58 -9.91 9.04
C ILE A 273 -14.02 -10.22 10.44
N CYS A 274 -13.80 -11.49 10.76
CA CYS A 274 -13.44 -11.91 12.12
C CYS A 274 -11.95 -12.23 12.30
N ASN A 275 -11.15 -12.18 11.22
CA ASN A 275 -9.79 -12.71 11.19
C ASN A 275 -9.72 -14.16 11.75
N TYR A 276 -10.74 -14.96 11.41
CA TYR A 276 -10.86 -16.35 11.84
C TYR A 276 -10.25 -17.26 10.76
N ASN A 277 -9.11 -17.87 11.07
CA ASN A 277 -8.32 -18.64 10.12
C ASN A 277 -8.36 -20.14 10.45
N VAL A 278 -8.66 -20.97 9.45
CA VAL A 278 -8.72 -22.44 9.55
C VAL A 278 -7.74 -23.04 8.55
N CYS A 279 -6.82 -23.89 9.02
CA CYS A 279 -5.81 -24.50 8.16
C CYS A 279 -6.45 -25.49 7.17
N GLU A 280 -5.72 -25.79 6.10
CA GLU A 280 -6.13 -26.75 5.09
C GLU A 280 -6.53 -28.11 5.68
N LYS A 281 -5.72 -28.67 6.59
CA LYS A 281 -5.98 -29.96 7.24
C LYS A 281 -7.34 -29.98 7.95
N CYS A 282 -7.67 -28.90 8.67
CA CYS A 282 -8.97 -28.79 9.34
C CYS A 282 -10.13 -28.66 8.35
N GLY A 283 -9.94 -27.99 7.21
CA GLY A 283 -10.95 -27.95 6.14
C GLY A 283 -11.18 -29.31 5.49
N ILE A 284 -10.10 -30.06 5.22
CA ILE A 284 -10.19 -31.43 4.66
C ILE A 284 -10.90 -32.37 5.64
N ASN A 285 -10.62 -32.28 6.94
CA ASN A 285 -11.24 -33.13 7.96
C ASN A 285 -12.77 -33.00 8.03
N ILE A 286 -13.34 -31.90 7.53
CA ILE A 286 -14.79 -31.67 7.45
C ILE A 286 -15.33 -31.80 6.01
N GLY A 287 -14.53 -32.34 5.10
CA GLY A 287 -14.90 -32.61 3.71
C GLY A 287 -14.79 -31.42 2.76
N ILE A 288 -14.06 -30.36 3.11
CA ILE A 288 -13.93 -29.15 2.30
C ILE A 288 -12.47 -29.02 1.80
N PRO A 289 -12.16 -29.48 0.57
CA PRO A 289 -10.82 -29.43 0.02
C PRO A 289 -10.42 -28.00 -0.36
N SER A 290 -9.14 -27.66 -0.16
CA SER A 290 -8.62 -26.34 -0.55
C SER A 290 -8.53 -26.22 -2.08
N PRO A 291 -9.00 -25.11 -2.69
CA PRO A 291 -8.89 -24.87 -4.13
C PRO A 291 -7.48 -24.40 -4.57
N LYS A 292 -6.42 -24.99 -4.02
CA LYS A 292 -5.02 -24.67 -4.37
C LYS A 292 -4.66 -25.12 -5.78
N LEU A 293 -3.75 -24.41 -6.43
CA LEU A 293 -3.08 -24.93 -7.62
C LEU A 293 -2.12 -26.05 -7.20
N ARG A 294 -2.22 -27.19 -7.89
CA ARG A 294 -1.31 -28.33 -7.69
C ARG A 294 -0.74 -28.81 -9.01
N CYS A 295 0.47 -29.37 -8.95
CA CYS A 295 1.04 -30.08 -10.08
C CYS A 295 0.43 -31.48 -10.17
N GLU A 296 0.81 -32.24 -11.21
CA GLU A 296 0.37 -33.63 -11.41
C GLU A 296 0.74 -34.57 -10.24
N ARG A 297 1.76 -34.23 -9.45
CA ARG A 297 2.17 -34.96 -8.23
C ARG A 297 1.56 -34.40 -6.95
N SER A 298 0.53 -33.56 -7.05
CA SER A 298 -0.17 -32.94 -5.92
C SER A 298 0.65 -31.95 -5.06
N HIS A 299 1.86 -31.58 -5.47
CA HIS A 299 2.61 -30.48 -4.82
C HIS A 299 1.93 -29.14 -5.10
N GLU A 300 1.88 -28.27 -4.09
CA GLU A 300 1.34 -26.91 -4.22
C GLU A 300 2.21 -26.07 -5.15
N LEU A 301 1.57 -25.29 -6.03
CA LEU A 301 2.25 -24.24 -6.78
C LEU A 301 2.17 -22.95 -5.98
N PHE A 302 3.30 -22.27 -5.87
CA PHE A 302 3.39 -20.96 -5.24
C PHE A 302 3.55 -19.87 -6.29
N TRP A 303 3.09 -18.66 -5.98
CA TRP A 303 3.39 -17.48 -6.79
C TRP A 303 4.89 -17.16 -6.70
N ARG A 304 5.61 -17.24 -7.82
CA ARG A 304 7.07 -17.08 -7.92
C ARG A 304 7.45 -16.07 -9.00
N PRO A 305 7.61 -14.78 -8.64
CA PRO A 305 8.20 -13.79 -9.53
C PRO A 305 9.61 -14.15 -10.01
N ASP A 306 10.33 -14.92 -9.20
CA ASP A 306 11.71 -15.36 -9.38
C ASP A 306 11.87 -16.62 -10.25
N ALA A 307 10.78 -17.19 -10.78
CA ALA A 307 10.81 -18.49 -11.45
C ALA A 307 11.53 -18.47 -12.82
N ASN A 308 11.54 -17.35 -13.55
CA ASN A 308 12.32 -17.25 -14.79
C ASN A 308 13.82 -17.33 -14.51
N LEU A 309 14.32 -16.60 -13.50
CA LEU A 309 15.72 -16.69 -13.09
C LEU A 309 16.07 -18.10 -12.58
N TYR A 310 15.14 -18.82 -11.95
CA TYR A 310 15.35 -20.24 -11.62
C TYR A 310 15.63 -21.08 -12.87
N TYR A 311 14.89 -20.90 -13.96
CA TYR A 311 15.11 -21.63 -15.21
C TYR A 311 16.39 -21.18 -15.94
N GLU A 312 16.71 -19.89 -15.88
CA GLU A 312 17.98 -19.36 -16.41
C GLU A 312 19.16 -20.00 -15.70
N LEU A 313 19.18 -20.01 -14.36
CA LEU A 313 20.27 -20.60 -13.59
C LEU A 313 20.35 -22.13 -13.70
N LYS A 314 19.21 -22.82 -13.88
CA LYS A 314 19.17 -24.28 -13.92
C LYS A 314 19.50 -24.85 -15.30
N ASN A 315 18.95 -24.25 -16.35
CA ASN A 315 18.96 -24.81 -17.71
C ASN A 315 19.35 -23.79 -18.79
N ASN A 316 19.71 -22.54 -18.42
CA ASN A 316 19.96 -21.44 -19.36
C ASN A 316 18.76 -21.13 -20.28
N ILE A 317 17.54 -21.29 -19.75
CA ILE A 317 16.28 -21.02 -20.48
C ILE A 317 15.61 -19.79 -19.86
N ASN A 318 15.30 -18.80 -20.70
CA ASN A 318 14.48 -17.66 -20.29
C ASN A 318 13.00 -17.91 -20.63
N GLY A 319 12.16 -17.90 -19.61
CA GLY A 319 10.71 -18.13 -19.71
C GLY A 319 10.30 -19.56 -19.39
N PHE A 320 9.00 -19.82 -19.51
CA PHE A 320 8.38 -21.10 -19.15
C PHE A 320 7.24 -21.46 -20.08
N LYS A 321 6.91 -22.76 -20.17
CA LYS A 321 5.72 -23.25 -20.89
C LYS A 321 4.61 -23.52 -19.89
N CYS A 322 3.54 -22.73 -19.96
CA CYS A 322 2.37 -22.94 -19.10
C CYS A 322 1.74 -24.31 -19.37
N LYS A 323 1.54 -25.12 -18.33
CA LYS A 323 0.97 -26.46 -18.46
C LYS A 323 -0.52 -26.48 -18.81
N SER A 324 -1.24 -25.39 -18.52
CA SER A 324 -2.66 -25.27 -18.82
C SER A 324 -2.94 -24.79 -20.25
N CYS A 325 -2.31 -23.71 -20.72
CA CYS A 325 -2.55 -23.18 -22.07
C CYS A 325 -1.47 -23.52 -23.09
N CYS A 326 -0.41 -24.23 -22.69
CA CYS A 326 0.74 -24.61 -23.52
C CYS A 326 1.55 -23.46 -24.13
N ALA A 327 1.23 -22.20 -23.83
CA ALA A 327 1.95 -21.03 -24.33
C ALA A 327 3.27 -20.80 -23.57
N ILE A 328 4.29 -20.34 -24.28
CA ILE A 328 5.55 -19.85 -23.69
C ILE A 328 5.32 -18.42 -23.19
N LYS A 329 5.82 -18.14 -21.98
CA LYS A 329 5.61 -16.87 -21.26
C LYS A 329 6.89 -16.43 -20.56
N HIS A 330 7.02 -15.12 -20.34
CA HIS A 330 8.17 -14.48 -19.69
C HIS A 330 7.75 -13.61 -18.49
N GLU A 331 6.63 -13.96 -17.86
CA GLU A 331 6.06 -13.24 -16.72
C GLU A 331 6.27 -14.01 -15.40
N ALA A 332 6.01 -13.35 -14.28
CA ALA A 332 5.85 -14.03 -12.99
C ALA A 332 4.67 -15.01 -13.06
N HIS A 333 4.78 -16.14 -12.39
CA HIS A 333 3.80 -17.22 -12.54
C HIS A 333 3.71 -18.11 -11.31
N TRP A 334 2.73 -19.01 -11.29
CA TRP A 334 2.68 -20.06 -10.29
C TRP A 334 3.60 -21.19 -10.69
N HIS A 335 4.49 -21.57 -9.78
CA HIS A 335 5.56 -22.52 -10.07
C HIS A 335 5.69 -23.54 -8.93
N CYS A 336 5.82 -24.81 -9.31
CA CYS A 336 6.22 -25.90 -8.43
C CYS A 336 7.69 -26.25 -8.72
N ARG A 337 8.58 -25.88 -7.79
CA ARG A 337 10.03 -26.13 -7.91
C ARG A 337 10.39 -27.62 -7.96
N GLU A 338 9.61 -28.45 -7.28
CA GLU A 338 9.85 -29.90 -7.20
C GLU A 338 9.55 -30.61 -8.52
N CYS A 339 8.58 -30.12 -9.29
CA CYS A 339 8.15 -30.75 -10.54
C CYS A 339 8.48 -29.94 -11.80
N ASN A 340 8.97 -28.70 -11.66
CA ASN A 340 9.10 -27.73 -12.77
C ASN A 340 7.76 -27.60 -13.52
N PHE A 341 6.70 -27.40 -12.75
CA PHE A 341 5.33 -27.30 -13.25
C PHE A 341 4.83 -25.87 -13.09
N ASP A 342 4.39 -25.27 -14.20
CA ASP A 342 4.12 -23.84 -14.29
C ASP A 342 2.70 -23.54 -14.79
N ILE A 343 2.07 -22.53 -14.19
CA ILE A 343 0.78 -22.00 -14.61
C ILE A 343 0.91 -20.48 -14.73
N CYS A 344 0.60 -19.94 -15.90
CA CYS A 344 0.67 -18.48 -16.17
C CYS A 344 -0.44 -17.71 -15.47
N ILE A 345 -0.32 -16.37 -15.41
CA ILE A 345 -1.22 -15.48 -14.67
C ILE A 345 -2.68 -15.68 -15.10
N SER A 346 -2.93 -15.71 -16.41
CA SER A 346 -4.29 -15.88 -16.95
C SER A 346 -4.91 -17.23 -16.57
N CYS A 347 -4.15 -18.33 -16.68
CA CYS A 347 -4.63 -19.66 -16.34
C CYS A 347 -4.92 -19.83 -14.85
N GLY A 348 -4.11 -19.25 -13.95
CA GLY A 348 -4.43 -19.28 -12.53
C GLY A 348 -5.62 -18.38 -12.18
N LYS A 349 -5.78 -17.22 -12.82
CA LYS A 349 -7.00 -16.39 -12.65
C LYS A 349 -8.28 -17.13 -13.02
N ASN A 350 -8.24 -17.91 -14.11
CA ASN A 350 -9.37 -18.78 -14.51
C ASN A 350 -9.69 -19.85 -13.45
N GLN A 351 -8.72 -20.19 -12.59
CA GLN A 351 -8.88 -21.09 -11.45
C GLN A 351 -9.10 -20.33 -10.12
N LYS A 352 -9.54 -19.06 -10.18
CA LYS A 352 -9.79 -18.17 -9.04
C LYS A 352 -8.54 -17.90 -8.18
N GLN A 353 -7.35 -18.03 -8.76
CA GLN A 353 -6.09 -17.76 -8.11
C GLN A 353 -5.58 -16.42 -8.60
N VAL A 354 -5.43 -15.46 -7.68
CA VAL A 354 -4.97 -14.11 -8.00
C VAL A 354 -3.66 -13.89 -7.25
N PRO A 355 -2.59 -13.47 -7.93
CA PRO A 355 -1.34 -13.16 -7.24
C PRO A 355 -1.51 -11.92 -6.36
N TYR A 356 -0.56 -11.68 -5.46
CA TYR A 356 -0.52 -10.43 -4.71
C TYR A 356 -0.19 -9.28 -5.67
N ILE A 357 -1.21 -8.53 -6.10
CA ILE A 357 -1.08 -7.35 -6.95
C ILE A 357 -1.23 -6.13 -6.08
N TYR A 358 -0.14 -5.39 -5.91
CA TYR A 358 -0.18 -4.09 -5.26
C TYR A 358 -0.21 -3.01 -6.35
N ASN A 359 -1.44 -2.62 -6.70
CA ASN A 359 -1.69 -1.57 -7.68
C ASN A 359 -1.09 -0.24 -7.18
N PRO A 360 -0.37 0.52 -8.03
CA PRO A 360 0.13 1.83 -7.64
C PRO A 360 -1.01 2.77 -7.26
N ARG A 361 -1.01 3.19 -6.00
CA ARG A 361 -1.98 4.10 -5.40
C ARG A 361 -1.27 5.18 -4.62
N CYS A 362 -1.91 6.33 -4.40
CA CYS A 362 -1.36 7.35 -3.53
C CYS A 362 -1.41 6.91 -2.06
N LEU A 363 -0.84 7.73 -1.16
CA LEU A 363 -0.84 7.45 0.29
C LEU A 363 -2.25 7.33 0.90
N LYS A 364 -3.27 7.92 0.26
CA LYS A 364 -4.68 7.80 0.65
C LYS A 364 -5.46 6.75 -0.17
N ASN A 365 -4.75 5.81 -0.80
CA ASN A 365 -5.34 4.69 -1.55
C ASN A 365 -6.14 5.07 -2.82
N HIS A 366 -6.05 6.31 -3.30
CA HIS A 366 -6.66 6.71 -4.57
C HIS A 366 -5.84 6.18 -5.77
N GLN A 367 -6.53 5.98 -6.90
CA GLN A 367 -5.92 5.56 -8.15
C GLN A 367 -5.02 6.67 -8.71
N LEU A 368 -3.89 6.26 -9.28
CA LEU A 368 -3.01 7.15 -10.00
C LEU A 368 -3.37 7.14 -11.49
N ILE A 369 -3.49 8.33 -12.08
CA ILE A 369 -3.82 8.52 -13.49
C ILE A 369 -2.57 9.02 -14.20
N LYS A 370 -2.28 8.44 -15.37
CA LYS A 370 -1.16 8.90 -16.21
C LYS A 370 -1.51 10.27 -16.79
N ASN A 371 -0.69 11.26 -16.50
CA ASN A 371 -0.76 12.57 -17.15
C ASN A 371 0.32 12.62 -18.23
N PRO A 372 -0.04 12.87 -19.50
CA PRO A 372 0.95 13.16 -20.52
C PRO A 372 1.69 14.45 -20.13
N THR A 373 2.92 14.60 -20.62
CA THR A 373 3.71 15.81 -20.40
C THR A 373 2.93 17.02 -20.91
N SER A 374 2.27 17.77 -20.03
CA SER A 374 1.64 19.02 -20.41
C SER A 374 2.76 20.03 -20.57
N ALA A 375 3.08 20.39 -21.82
CA ALA A 375 3.94 21.52 -22.09
C ALA A 375 3.42 22.74 -21.30
N SER A 376 4.28 23.33 -20.48
CA SER A 376 4.25 24.72 -20.01
C SER A 376 3.15 25.24 -19.07
N PHE A 377 2.20 24.46 -18.53
CA PHE A 377 1.13 25.07 -17.71
C PHE A 377 1.43 25.31 -16.22
N PHE A 378 2.41 24.62 -15.63
CA PHE A 378 2.75 24.84 -14.22
C PHE A 378 4.05 25.64 -14.09
N SER A 379 3.96 26.82 -13.50
CA SER A 379 5.12 27.59 -13.03
C SER A 379 5.78 26.98 -11.79
N VAL A 380 5.18 25.94 -11.21
CA VAL A 380 5.64 25.26 -9.99
C VAL A 380 6.37 23.97 -10.37
N ALA A 381 7.60 23.82 -9.86
CA ALA A 381 8.37 22.58 -10.01
C ALA A 381 7.62 21.41 -9.33
N ILE A 382 7.26 20.40 -10.12
CA ILE A 382 6.62 19.19 -9.62
C ILE A 382 7.72 18.16 -9.36
N SER A 383 7.78 17.62 -8.15
CA SER A 383 8.72 16.55 -7.80
C SER A 383 8.00 15.22 -7.58
N CYS A 384 8.67 14.12 -7.94
CA CYS A 384 8.20 12.78 -7.67
C CYS A 384 8.17 12.53 -6.16
N ALA A 385 7.02 12.17 -5.60
CA ALA A 385 6.85 11.91 -4.17
C ALA A 385 7.67 10.70 -3.66
N LYS A 386 8.18 9.85 -4.55
CA LYS A 386 9.04 8.70 -4.22
C LYS A 386 10.53 9.01 -4.35
N CYS A 387 11.00 9.34 -5.55
CA CYS A 387 12.44 9.55 -5.80
C CYS A 387 12.89 11.02 -5.70
N ARG A 388 11.96 11.96 -5.45
CA ARG A 388 12.21 13.41 -5.34
C ARG A 388 12.76 14.10 -6.59
N ASN A 389 13.00 13.36 -7.69
CA ASN A 389 13.39 13.96 -8.97
C ASN A 389 12.31 14.91 -9.48
N ASP A 390 12.75 16.00 -10.11
CA ASP A 390 11.89 16.89 -10.89
C ASP A 390 11.25 16.13 -12.05
N ILE A 391 9.92 16.23 -12.15
CA ILE A 391 9.09 15.60 -13.18
C ILE A 391 8.30 16.62 -14.00
N SER A 392 8.59 17.92 -13.84
CA SER A 392 7.96 19.00 -14.60
C SER A 392 8.07 18.82 -16.12
N LYS A 393 9.12 18.14 -16.60
CA LYS A 393 9.42 17.92 -18.03
C LYS A 393 9.15 16.50 -18.53
N CYS A 394 8.54 15.64 -17.73
CA CYS A 394 8.32 14.23 -18.08
C CYS A 394 6.85 13.86 -17.91
N SER A 395 6.43 12.74 -18.52
CA SER A 395 5.14 12.15 -18.14
C SER A 395 5.24 11.60 -16.73
N TYR A 396 4.13 11.73 -15.99
CA TYR A 396 4.03 11.33 -14.60
C TYR A 396 2.66 10.73 -14.32
N TYR A 397 2.52 10.11 -13.16
CA TYR A 397 1.25 9.64 -12.66
C TYR A 397 0.83 10.52 -11.47
N ALA A 398 -0.43 10.94 -11.45
CA ALA A 398 -0.95 11.79 -10.38
C ALA A 398 -2.21 11.23 -9.76
N CYS A 399 -2.38 11.49 -8.47
CA CYS A 399 -3.66 11.45 -7.81
C CYS A 399 -4.23 12.87 -7.75
N ASN A 400 -5.23 13.16 -8.58
CA ASN A 400 -5.84 14.50 -8.64
C ASN A 400 -6.48 14.93 -7.32
N THR A 401 -6.89 13.97 -6.46
CA THR A 401 -7.47 14.23 -5.14
C THR A 401 -6.45 14.62 -4.07
N CYS A 402 -5.18 14.23 -4.21
CA CYS A 402 -4.17 14.38 -3.15
C CYS A 402 -2.94 15.17 -3.57
N LEU A 403 -2.90 15.62 -4.83
CA LEU A 403 -1.72 16.24 -5.43
C LEU A 403 -0.46 15.36 -5.23
N TYR A 404 -0.64 14.04 -5.33
CA TYR A 404 0.43 13.06 -5.19
C TYR A 404 0.95 12.69 -6.57
N PHE A 405 2.19 13.06 -6.87
CA PHE A 405 2.80 12.86 -8.18
C PHE A 405 3.94 11.85 -8.10
N ILE A 406 4.04 10.94 -9.06
CA ILE A 406 5.18 10.03 -9.19
C ILE A 406 5.67 9.95 -10.62
N CYS A 407 6.98 9.87 -10.81
CA CYS A 407 7.59 9.69 -12.13
C CYS A 407 7.24 8.31 -12.71
N ASN A 408 7.30 8.18 -14.04
CA ASN A 408 7.10 6.89 -14.72
C ASN A 408 8.00 5.79 -14.15
N LYS A 409 9.29 6.05 -13.92
CA LYS A 409 10.23 5.07 -13.37
C LYS A 409 9.76 4.51 -12.02
N CYS A 410 9.28 5.37 -11.12
CA CYS A 410 8.73 4.95 -9.84
C CYS A 410 7.41 4.19 -10.00
N TYR A 411 6.55 4.60 -10.93
CA TYR A 411 5.31 3.90 -11.24
C TYR A 411 5.59 2.48 -11.77
N ASP A 412 6.54 2.35 -12.71
CA ASP A 412 6.97 1.06 -13.27
C ASP A 412 7.55 0.15 -12.20
N LEU A 413 8.40 0.70 -11.31
CA LEU A 413 8.91 -0.02 -10.14
C LEU A 413 7.80 -0.54 -9.23
N MET A 414 6.71 0.21 -9.08
CA MET A 414 5.54 -0.20 -8.31
C MET A 414 4.66 -1.24 -9.04
N ASN A 415 4.81 -1.41 -10.36
CA ASN A 415 4.09 -2.43 -11.13
C ASN A 415 4.84 -3.74 -11.27
N PHE A 416 6.13 -3.78 -10.95
CA PHE A 416 6.86 -5.04 -10.88
C PHE A 416 6.18 -6.02 -9.92
N SER A 417 6.30 -7.31 -10.23
CA SER A 417 5.63 -8.37 -9.46
C SER A 417 6.11 -8.34 -8.01
N ALA A 418 5.18 -8.24 -7.08
CA ALA A 418 5.50 -8.29 -5.66
C ALA A 418 5.90 -9.72 -5.25
N ALA A 419 6.77 -9.81 -4.25
CA ALA A 419 7.05 -11.05 -3.54
C ALA A 419 5.75 -11.76 -3.17
N GLY A 420 5.72 -13.10 -3.23
CA GLY A 420 4.56 -13.94 -2.93
C GLY A 420 4.32 -14.24 -1.45
N HIS A 421 5.13 -13.67 -0.54
CA HIS A 421 4.94 -13.80 0.90
C HIS A 421 5.51 -12.58 1.67
N PRO A 422 4.86 -12.12 2.77
CA PRO A 422 5.33 -10.97 3.56
C PRO A 422 6.70 -11.15 4.24
N VAL A 423 7.22 -12.37 4.33
CA VAL A 423 8.60 -12.64 4.84
C VAL A 423 9.68 -11.90 4.04
N LEU A 424 9.37 -11.54 2.79
CA LEU A 424 10.26 -10.80 1.90
C LEU A 424 10.06 -9.28 1.96
N PHE A 425 9.20 -8.77 2.85
CA PHE A 425 9.05 -7.32 3.05
C PHE A 425 10.32 -6.74 3.66
N CYS A 426 10.56 -5.46 3.39
CA CYS A 426 11.60 -4.74 4.12
C CYS A 426 11.12 -4.44 5.55
N GLN A 427 11.99 -3.86 6.37
CA GLN A 427 11.65 -3.56 7.77
C GLN A 427 10.58 -2.50 7.96
N SER A 428 10.44 -1.58 7.00
CA SER A 428 9.33 -0.63 6.97
C SER A 428 8.08 -1.21 6.31
N GLU A 429 7.98 -2.53 6.24
CA GLU A 429 6.81 -3.28 5.76
C GLU A 429 6.44 -3.05 4.29
N HIS A 430 7.34 -2.41 3.53
CA HIS A 430 7.10 -2.22 2.12
C HIS A 430 7.26 -3.56 1.38
N PRO A 431 6.34 -3.89 0.46
CA PRO A 431 6.46 -5.09 -0.35
C PRO A 431 7.65 -4.98 -1.30
N SER A 432 8.59 -5.92 -1.19
CA SER A 432 9.69 -6.03 -2.15
C SER A 432 9.17 -6.50 -3.51
N ARG A 433 9.69 -5.91 -4.58
CA ARG A 433 9.30 -6.20 -5.97
C ARG A 433 10.43 -6.91 -6.70
N TRP A 434 10.10 -7.86 -7.57
CA TRP A 434 11.07 -8.52 -8.44
C TRP A 434 11.46 -7.57 -9.57
N VAL A 435 12.67 -7.02 -9.49
CA VAL A 435 13.19 -6.04 -10.44
C VAL A 435 14.14 -6.70 -11.44
N GLN A 436 14.29 -6.05 -12.59
CA GLN A 436 15.22 -6.45 -13.64
C GLN A 436 16.67 -6.49 -13.15
N LYS A 437 17.52 -7.16 -13.94
CA LYS A 437 18.96 -7.32 -13.68
C LYS A 437 19.65 -5.98 -13.40
N SER A 438 20.27 -5.88 -12.24
CA SER A 438 21.13 -4.74 -11.88
C SER A 438 22.15 -5.14 -10.81
N THR A 439 23.11 -4.25 -10.55
CA THR A 439 24.10 -4.43 -9.48
C THR A 439 23.52 -4.04 -8.13
N PHE A 440 23.60 -4.94 -7.15
CA PHE A 440 23.12 -4.70 -5.80
C PHE A 440 23.91 -5.48 -4.75
N LYS A 441 23.86 -5.02 -3.50
CA LYS A 441 24.32 -5.77 -2.32
C LYS A 441 23.11 -6.40 -1.65
N CYS A 442 23.10 -7.72 -1.50
CA CYS A 442 22.01 -8.39 -0.79
C CYS A 442 22.10 -8.13 0.72
N ASN A 443 20.99 -7.75 1.35
CA ASN A 443 20.91 -7.46 2.77
C ASN A 443 21.12 -8.69 3.67
N TYR A 444 20.83 -9.91 3.19
CA TYR A 444 20.96 -11.15 3.98
C TYR A 444 22.34 -11.83 3.87
N CYS A 445 22.89 -11.95 2.67
CA CYS A 445 24.19 -12.59 2.49
C CYS A 445 25.37 -11.60 2.47
N LEU A 446 25.08 -10.30 2.30
CA LEU A 446 26.05 -9.19 2.20
C LEU A 446 26.97 -9.26 0.97
N ILE A 447 26.63 -10.09 -0.02
CA ILE A 447 27.37 -10.26 -1.26
C ILE A 447 26.82 -9.33 -2.33
N ASN A 448 27.71 -8.82 -3.20
CA ASN A 448 27.34 -8.07 -4.39
C ASN A 448 27.00 -9.04 -5.54
N PHE A 449 25.88 -8.76 -6.21
CA PHE A 449 25.43 -9.51 -7.38
C PHE A 449 25.09 -8.56 -8.53
N ASN A 450 25.03 -9.10 -9.74
CA ASN A 450 24.48 -8.46 -10.92
C ASN A 450 23.43 -9.41 -11.55
N GLN A 451 22.21 -9.43 -10.99
CA GLN A 451 21.12 -10.32 -11.38
C GLN A 451 19.76 -9.70 -11.07
N GLU A 452 18.68 -10.33 -11.54
CA GLU A 452 17.33 -10.01 -11.07
C GLU A 452 17.19 -10.32 -9.58
N HIS A 453 16.42 -9.53 -8.85
CA HIS A 453 16.31 -9.66 -7.40
C HIS A 453 15.06 -9.00 -6.84
N PHE A 454 14.76 -9.26 -5.58
CA PHE A 454 13.72 -8.51 -4.88
C PHE A 454 14.29 -7.20 -4.34
N SER A 455 13.67 -6.09 -4.69
CA SER A 455 14.07 -4.75 -4.24
C SER A 455 12.91 -3.99 -3.63
N CYS A 456 13.18 -3.32 -2.52
CA CYS A 456 12.36 -2.23 -2.01
C CYS A 456 13.06 -0.90 -2.29
N SER A 457 12.57 -0.18 -3.30
CA SER A 457 13.11 1.11 -3.71
C SER A 457 13.00 2.21 -2.64
N SER A 458 12.06 2.09 -1.70
CA SER A 458 11.87 3.08 -0.62
C SER A 458 12.90 2.93 0.50
N CYS A 459 13.43 1.73 0.73
CA CYS A 459 14.37 1.43 1.81
C CYS A 459 15.77 1.03 1.33
N ASN A 460 15.99 0.97 0.01
CA ASN A 460 17.18 0.38 -0.61
C ASN A 460 17.49 -1.03 -0.03
N TYR A 461 16.44 -1.85 0.07
CA TYR A 461 16.51 -3.18 0.66
C TYR A 461 16.40 -4.23 -0.44
N ASN A 462 17.47 -5.01 -0.63
CA ASN A 462 17.64 -5.93 -1.74
C ASN A 462 17.86 -7.36 -1.24
N ILE A 463 17.12 -8.32 -1.79
CA ILE A 463 17.19 -9.74 -1.45
C ILE A 463 17.54 -10.50 -2.73
N CYS A 464 18.69 -11.19 -2.74
CA CYS A 464 19.05 -12.03 -3.87
C CYS A 464 18.11 -13.24 -3.98
N TYR A 465 18.11 -13.86 -5.16
CA TYR A 465 17.35 -15.06 -5.47
C TYR A 465 17.47 -16.14 -4.40
N GLU A 466 18.68 -16.52 -4.02
CA GLU A 466 18.94 -17.61 -3.07
C GLU A 466 18.37 -17.30 -1.69
N CYS A 467 18.65 -16.10 -1.17
CA CYS A 467 18.16 -15.68 0.14
C CYS A 467 16.62 -15.62 0.16
N SER A 468 16.00 -15.13 -0.91
CA SER A 468 14.54 -15.11 -1.01
C SER A 468 13.93 -16.51 -1.03
N ASN A 469 14.55 -17.46 -1.73
CA ASN A 469 14.10 -18.84 -1.79
C ASN A 469 14.21 -19.54 -0.42
N LEU A 470 15.30 -19.28 0.30
CA LEU A 470 15.51 -19.79 1.65
C LEU A 470 14.43 -19.33 2.63
N LEU A 471 14.16 -18.02 2.65
CA LEU A 471 13.09 -17.45 3.47
C LEU A 471 11.71 -18.00 3.10
N PHE A 472 11.43 -18.08 1.81
CA PHE A 472 10.16 -18.59 1.32
C PHE A 472 9.95 -20.06 1.69
N ASN A 473 10.99 -20.89 1.57
CA ASN A 473 10.92 -22.31 1.95
C ASN A 473 10.74 -22.48 3.46
N TYR A 474 11.42 -21.66 4.27
CA TYR A 474 11.25 -21.66 5.73
C TYR A 474 9.79 -21.44 6.14
N VAL A 475 9.14 -20.41 5.60
CA VAL A 475 7.76 -20.07 5.97
C VAL A 475 6.73 -21.03 5.40
N THR A 476 6.92 -21.50 4.16
CA THR A 476 5.95 -22.40 3.50
C THR A 476 6.01 -23.82 4.04
N LYS A 477 7.18 -24.32 4.43
CA LYS A 477 7.32 -25.64 5.07
C LYS A 477 7.01 -25.61 6.57
N GLY A 478 6.90 -24.42 7.17
CA GLY A 478 6.69 -24.28 8.61
C GLY A 478 7.84 -24.85 9.43
N CYS A 479 9.08 -24.77 8.92
CA CYS A 479 10.24 -25.33 9.59
C CYS A 479 10.41 -24.70 10.98
N VAL A 480 10.62 -25.53 11.99
CA VAL A 480 11.05 -25.08 13.31
C VAL A 480 12.57 -25.17 13.35
N ILE A 481 13.24 -24.04 13.58
CA ILE A 481 14.68 -24.02 13.79
C ILE A 481 14.92 -24.01 15.29
N VAL A 482 15.80 -24.88 15.77
CA VAL A 482 16.18 -25.01 17.18
C VAL A 482 17.69 -24.84 17.34
N HIS A 483 18.14 -24.50 18.55
CA HIS A 483 19.57 -24.43 18.87
C HIS A 483 19.86 -24.89 20.31
N GLY A 484 21.12 -25.23 20.58
CA GLY A 484 21.56 -25.68 21.90
C GLY A 484 21.20 -27.14 22.19
N GLN A 485 21.53 -27.61 23.39
CA GLN A 485 21.22 -28.98 23.84
C GLN A 485 19.74 -29.15 24.21
N ASP A 486 19.08 -28.06 24.61
CA ASP A 486 17.68 -28.04 25.04
C ASP A 486 16.69 -27.75 23.90
N ASP A 487 17.14 -27.82 22.64
CA ASP A 487 16.34 -27.55 21.44
C ASP A 487 15.52 -26.25 21.51
N HIS A 488 16.13 -25.17 22.02
CA HIS A 488 15.47 -23.88 22.13
C HIS A 488 15.03 -23.37 20.76
N ARG A 489 13.73 -23.08 20.63
CA ARG A 489 13.14 -22.61 19.38
C ARG A 489 13.62 -21.21 19.03
N LEU A 490 14.12 -21.07 17.81
CA LEU A 490 14.41 -19.78 17.19
C LEU A 490 13.15 -19.20 16.55
N GLU A 491 12.88 -17.94 16.85
CA GLU A 491 11.82 -17.16 16.25
C GLU A 491 12.37 -16.24 15.16
N TRP A 492 11.60 -16.02 14.10
CA TRP A 492 11.95 -15.05 13.07
C TRP A 492 11.56 -13.63 13.53
N SER A 493 12.53 -12.75 13.67
CA SER A 493 12.31 -11.31 13.84
C SER A 493 12.60 -10.59 12.53
N LYS A 494 11.57 -9.94 11.96
CA LYS A 494 11.72 -9.11 10.76
C LYS A 494 12.44 -7.78 11.07
N ASN A 495 12.11 -7.18 12.21
CA ASN A 495 12.55 -5.84 12.58
C ASN A 495 13.63 -5.92 13.67
N SER A 496 14.83 -6.25 13.20
CA SER A 496 16.02 -6.31 14.01
C SER A 496 16.33 -4.94 14.66
N LEU A 497 15.94 -3.82 14.01
CA LEU A 497 16.24 -2.47 14.49
C LEU A 497 15.40 -2.10 15.72
N GLU A 498 14.10 -2.39 15.72
CA GLU A 498 13.24 -2.13 16.89
C GLU A 498 13.72 -2.89 18.11
N LYS A 499 14.10 -4.16 17.93
CA LYS A 499 14.61 -5.00 19.02
C LYS A 499 15.93 -4.46 19.60
N ASN A 500 16.76 -3.80 18.79
CA ASN A 500 18.12 -3.40 19.18
C ASN A 500 18.33 -1.88 19.19
N ASN A 501 17.30 -1.07 19.47
CA ASN A 501 17.40 0.40 19.55
C ASN A 501 18.12 1.03 18.33
N LYS A 502 17.77 0.55 17.13
CA LYS A 502 18.35 0.95 15.83
C LYS A 502 19.85 0.63 15.66
N LYS A 503 20.46 -0.18 16.53
CA LYS A 503 21.83 -0.67 16.39
C LYS A 503 21.90 -1.92 15.52
N THR A 504 23.06 -2.15 14.91
CA THR A 504 23.34 -3.39 14.19
C THR A 504 23.28 -4.60 15.11
N ILE A 505 22.71 -5.71 14.64
CA ILE A 505 22.74 -6.99 15.36
C ILE A 505 23.86 -7.85 14.80
N THR A 506 24.63 -8.46 15.69
CA THR A 506 25.72 -9.36 15.34
C THR A 506 25.20 -10.81 15.37
N CYS A 507 25.40 -11.55 14.29
CA CYS A 507 25.12 -12.98 14.29
C CYS A 507 26.10 -13.70 15.24
N SER A 508 25.58 -14.42 16.23
CA SER A 508 26.39 -15.14 17.21
C SER A 508 27.27 -16.24 16.62
N GLN A 509 26.97 -16.75 15.42
CA GLN A 509 27.76 -17.80 14.77
C GLN A 509 28.82 -17.29 13.79
N CYS A 510 28.49 -16.31 12.93
CA CYS A 510 29.43 -15.82 11.91
C CYS A 510 30.02 -14.45 12.23
N CYS A 511 29.65 -13.85 13.36
CA CYS A 511 30.09 -12.55 13.85
C CYS A 511 29.86 -11.37 12.88
N LYS A 512 29.05 -11.55 11.84
CA LYS A 512 28.71 -10.48 10.90
C LYS A 512 27.62 -9.58 11.46
N ASN A 513 27.76 -8.28 11.19
CA ASN A 513 26.80 -7.26 11.58
C ASN A 513 25.73 -7.08 10.51
N TYR A 514 24.48 -7.05 10.97
CA TYR A 514 23.30 -6.87 10.16
C TYR A 514 22.60 -5.59 10.56
N LEU A 515 22.36 -4.73 9.57
CA LEU A 515 21.51 -3.57 9.68
C LEU A 515 20.29 -3.81 8.81
N GLY A 516 19.10 -3.53 9.33
CA GLY A 516 17.97 -3.43 8.42
C GLY A 516 17.41 -4.76 7.91
N THR A 517 17.77 -5.91 8.50
CA THR A 517 17.50 -7.25 7.94
C THR A 517 16.91 -8.20 9.00
N GLY A 518 16.01 -9.09 8.60
CA GLY A 518 15.43 -10.08 9.52
C GLY A 518 16.47 -11.10 10.03
N MET A 519 16.28 -11.56 11.27
CA MET A 519 17.16 -12.53 11.92
C MET A 519 16.36 -13.54 12.74
N PHE A 520 16.95 -14.72 12.95
CA PHE A 520 16.45 -15.68 13.90
C PHE A 520 16.95 -15.33 15.29
N TYR A 521 16.11 -15.51 16.31
CA TYR A 521 16.51 -15.25 17.67
C TYR A 521 15.85 -16.19 18.67
N CYS A 522 16.57 -16.49 19.74
CA CYS A 522 16.05 -17.19 20.90
C CYS A 522 15.84 -16.19 22.04
N ARG A 523 14.61 -16.10 22.56
CA ARG A 523 14.28 -15.25 23.71
C ARG A 523 14.96 -15.71 24.99
N ILE A 524 15.08 -17.03 25.18
CA ILE A 524 15.60 -17.63 26.42
C ILE A 524 17.11 -17.38 26.52
N CYS A 525 17.86 -17.65 25.45
CA CYS A 525 19.31 -17.50 25.43
C CYS A 525 19.80 -16.10 25.04
N ASN A 526 18.91 -15.20 24.62
CA ASN A 526 19.26 -13.94 23.96
C ASN A 526 20.26 -14.15 22.81
N PHE A 527 20.02 -15.18 21.99
CA PHE A 527 20.91 -15.63 20.93
C PHE A 527 20.35 -15.19 19.59
N ASP A 528 21.07 -14.36 18.84
CA ASP A 528 20.67 -13.88 17.51
C ASP A 528 21.53 -14.56 16.42
N ILE A 529 20.89 -15.21 15.46
CA ILE A 529 21.56 -15.95 14.38
C ILE A 529 21.02 -15.52 13.02
N CYS A 530 21.92 -15.21 12.10
CA CYS A 530 21.51 -14.79 10.76
C CYS A 530 20.88 -15.97 10.01
N MET A 531 20.04 -15.64 9.02
CA MET A 531 19.33 -16.62 8.21
C MET A 531 20.23 -17.73 7.63
N LEU A 532 21.40 -17.37 7.08
CA LEU A 532 22.29 -18.35 6.46
C LEU A 532 22.90 -19.33 7.48
N CYS A 533 23.27 -18.84 8.66
CA CYS A 533 23.80 -19.67 9.73
C CYS A 533 22.71 -20.58 10.30
N ALA A 534 21.50 -20.04 10.51
CA ALA A 534 20.36 -20.81 11.02
C ALA A 534 19.95 -21.97 10.10
N MET A 535 20.21 -21.85 8.80
CA MET A 535 19.91 -22.87 7.80
C MET A 535 21.10 -23.79 7.49
N ASN A 536 22.19 -23.70 8.25
CA ASN A 536 23.42 -24.47 8.06
C ASN A 536 24.00 -24.40 6.64
N ILE A 537 23.90 -23.23 6.00
CA ILE A 537 24.43 -23.05 4.65
C ILE A 537 25.85 -22.53 4.79
N ASP A 538 26.82 -23.40 4.46
CA ASP A 538 28.21 -22.99 4.34
C ASP A 538 28.34 -22.00 3.17
N ARG A 539 28.65 -20.75 3.52
CA ARG A 539 28.75 -19.65 2.55
C ARG A 539 29.91 -19.83 1.58
N ASN A 540 30.96 -20.54 1.99
CA ASN A 540 32.18 -20.66 1.21
C ASN A 540 32.11 -21.84 0.24
N ALA A 541 31.51 -22.96 0.63
CA ALA A 541 31.41 -24.13 -0.23
C ALA A 541 30.34 -23.98 -1.35
N ASP A 542 29.14 -23.51 -1.01
CA ASP A 542 27.97 -23.64 -1.90
C ASP A 542 27.87 -22.49 -2.93
N ILE A 543 28.37 -21.29 -2.59
CA ILE A 543 28.33 -20.12 -3.49
C ILE A 543 29.47 -20.16 -4.51
N TYR A 544 30.67 -20.62 -4.11
CA TYR A 544 31.81 -20.73 -5.02
C TYR A 544 31.65 -21.87 -6.01
N GLN A 545 31.17 -23.05 -5.59
CA GLN A 545 30.93 -24.17 -6.52
C GLN A 545 29.89 -23.82 -7.59
N ARG A 546 28.88 -23.02 -7.27
CA ARG A 546 27.86 -22.61 -8.25
C ARG A 546 28.31 -21.50 -9.19
N ARG A 547 29.16 -20.58 -8.72
CA ARG A 547 29.79 -19.57 -9.60
C ARG A 547 30.78 -20.22 -10.56
N SER A 548 31.62 -21.15 -10.09
CA SER A 548 32.58 -21.85 -10.95
C SER A 548 31.87 -22.68 -12.03
N LEU A 549 30.79 -23.39 -11.68
CA LEU A 549 30.00 -24.16 -12.66
C LEU A 549 29.33 -23.27 -13.71
N HIS A 550 28.80 -22.11 -13.32
CA HIS A 550 28.17 -21.19 -14.26
C HIS A 550 29.20 -20.51 -15.19
N ASP A 551 30.35 -20.10 -14.65
CA ASP A 551 31.42 -19.50 -15.45
C ASP A 551 32.05 -20.55 -16.39
N GLU A 552 32.30 -21.78 -15.93
CA GLU A 552 32.79 -22.89 -16.76
C GLU A 552 31.80 -23.30 -17.86
N GLN A 553 30.50 -23.35 -17.55
CA GLN A 553 29.46 -23.63 -18.55
C GLN A 553 29.35 -22.52 -19.60
N LEU A 554 29.46 -21.24 -19.19
CA LEU A 554 29.52 -20.11 -20.13
C LEU A 554 30.76 -20.20 -21.03
N PHE A 555 31.93 -20.55 -20.47
CA PHE A 555 33.15 -20.76 -21.25
C PHE A 555 33.03 -21.93 -22.22
N SER A 556 32.40 -23.04 -21.80
CA SER A 556 32.16 -24.21 -22.66
C SER A 556 31.21 -23.89 -23.82
N ILE A 557 30.11 -23.17 -23.56
CA ILE A 557 29.15 -22.75 -24.60
C ILE A 557 29.80 -21.76 -25.57
N GLN A 558 30.59 -20.80 -25.06
CA GLN A 558 31.34 -19.87 -25.93
C GLN A 558 32.40 -20.60 -26.77
N SER A 559 33.05 -21.65 -26.23
CA SER A 559 33.99 -22.49 -26.95
C SER A 559 33.31 -23.31 -28.05
N GLN A 560 32.16 -23.92 -27.76
CA GLN A 560 31.35 -24.64 -28.76
C GLN A 560 30.86 -23.71 -29.88
N LEU A 561 30.30 -22.54 -29.54
CA LEU A 561 29.86 -21.55 -30.53
C LEU A 561 31.00 -20.99 -31.38
N ARG A 562 32.23 -20.92 -30.86
CA ARG A 562 33.43 -20.57 -31.65
C ARG A 562 33.89 -21.73 -32.55
N SER A 563 33.73 -22.97 -32.10
CA SER A 563 34.12 -24.15 -32.89
C SER A 563 33.17 -24.45 -34.06
N GLU A 564 31.89 -24.06 -33.94
CA GLU A 564 30.84 -24.30 -34.94
C GLU A 564 30.66 -23.14 -35.92
N ASN A 565 31.33 -22.00 -35.71
CA ASN A 565 31.23 -20.85 -36.59
C ASN A 565 32.46 -20.77 -37.54
N PRO A 566 32.34 -21.16 -38.82
CA PRO A 566 33.46 -21.22 -39.77
C PRO A 566 34.10 -19.86 -40.09
N PHE A 567 33.49 -18.76 -39.63
CA PHE A 567 34.00 -17.40 -39.83
C PHE A 567 35.25 -17.04 -39.01
N TRP A 568 35.65 -17.87 -38.03
CA TRP A 568 36.79 -17.57 -37.14
C TRP A 568 38.03 -18.44 -37.41
N LYS A 569 38.06 -19.20 -38.52
CA LYS A 569 39.25 -19.93 -39.00
C LYS A 569 39.90 -19.17 -40.17
N THR A 570 40.60 -18.08 -39.86
CA THR A 570 41.58 -17.43 -40.75
C THR A 570 42.73 -16.90 -39.93
#